data_AF-A0A7W1YSM5-F1
#
_entry.id   AF-A0A7W1YSM5-F1
#
_cell.length_a   1.000
_cell.length_b   1.000
_cell.length_c   1.000
_cell.angle_alpha   90.00
_cell.angle_beta   90.00
_cell.angle_gamma   90.00
#
_symmetry.space_group_name_H-M   'P 1'
#
loop_
_entity.id
_entity.type
_entity.pdbx_description
1 polymer ?
#
loop_
_entity_poly.entity_id
_entity_poly.type
_entity_poly.pdbx_seq_one_letter_code
_entity_poly.pdbx_strand_id
1 'polypeptide(L)'
;MSTGATSVRSIPSLLDDRAALVAWFDRTRARSAQLFDMIDDAAYYSRPIALRHPIVFYEGHLPAFAVNVLIKKGLGRPGVDERLEQLFARGIDPHTQDAAERTANATRALWPTRAEVKAYVAKADALLRDALANETLVRADVPVLRTGEAVFTIIEHEAMHQETLLYMWHRLPHALKLASGVADGYAPWAGGRAPERAVARVPEG
;
A
#
# COMPACT_ATOMS: atom_id res chain seq x y z
N MET A 1 -0.79 -29.15 -45.45
CA MET A 1 -1.49 -28.73 -44.22
C MET A 1 -0.55 -27.82 -43.45
N SER A 2 -0.78 -26.51 -43.49
CA SER A 2 0.05 -25.52 -42.82
C SER A 2 -0.52 -25.28 -41.42
N THR A 3 0.22 -25.64 -40.38
CA THR A 3 -0.09 -25.31 -38.99
C THR A 3 0.29 -23.86 -38.75
N GLY A 4 -0.65 -22.95 -38.96
CA GLY A 4 -0.52 -21.55 -38.58
C GLY A 4 -0.45 -21.46 -37.06
N ALA A 5 0.76 -21.32 -36.51
CA ALA A 5 0.94 -20.97 -35.11
C ALA A 5 0.42 -19.53 -34.92
N THR A 6 -0.72 -19.40 -34.25
CA THR A 6 -1.26 -18.12 -33.82
C THR A 6 -0.23 -17.49 -32.87
N SER A 7 0.50 -16.49 -33.35
CA SER A 7 1.39 -15.69 -32.50
C SER A 7 0.52 -14.99 -31.45
N VAL A 8 0.58 -15.48 -30.21
CA VAL A 8 -0.01 -14.78 -29.07
C VAL A 8 0.78 -13.49 -28.92
N ARG A 9 0.12 -12.35 -29.20
CA ARG A 9 0.72 -11.04 -29.01
C ARG A 9 1.00 -10.87 -27.52
N SER A 10 2.28 -10.74 -27.15
CA SER A 10 2.70 -10.40 -25.79
C SER A 10 2.00 -9.10 -25.37
N ILE A 11 1.33 -9.11 -24.22
CA ILE A 11 0.81 -7.90 -23.59
C ILE A 11 2.01 -7.18 -22.96
N PRO A 12 2.27 -5.90 -23.30
CA PRO A 12 3.37 -5.14 -22.69
C PRO A 12 3.25 -5.13 -21.17
N SER A 13 4.33 -5.47 -20.48
CA SER A 13 4.37 -5.43 -19.01
C SER A 13 4.53 -3.99 -18.52
N LEU A 14 4.02 -3.69 -17.33
CA LEU A 14 4.33 -2.43 -16.65
C LEU A 14 5.85 -2.28 -16.43
N LEU A 15 6.59 -3.39 -16.37
CA LEU A 15 8.05 -3.41 -16.29
C LEU A 15 8.73 -2.96 -17.58
N ASP A 16 8.05 -2.95 -18.72
CA ASP A 16 8.59 -2.52 -20.02
C ASP A 16 8.42 -1.01 -20.23
N ASP A 17 7.53 -0.36 -19.48
CA ASP A 17 7.26 1.09 -19.53
C ASP A 17 7.54 1.74 -18.17
N ARG A 18 8.78 2.23 -18.02
CA ARG A 18 9.24 2.91 -16.80
C ARG A 18 8.43 4.17 -16.48
N ALA A 19 7.95 4.90 -17.49
CA ALA A 19 7.16 6.10 -17.27
C ALA A 19 5.77 5.73 -16.72
N ALA A 20 5.12 4.71 -17.29
CA ALA A 20 3.85 4.20 -16.78
C ALA A 20 3.98 3.62 -15.37
N LEU A 21 5.06 2.90 -15.08
CA LEU A 21 5.36 2.36 -13.74
C LEU A 21 5.51 3.47 -12.70
N VAL A 22 6.33 4.48 -12.97
CA VAL A 22 6.52 5.63 -12.07
C VAL A 22 5.22 6.40 -11.90
N ALA A 23 4.47 6.64 -12.98
CA ALA A 23 3.17 7.31 -12.88
C ALA A 23 2.16 6.50 -12.06
N TRP A 24 2.18 5.17 -12.14
CA TRP A 24 1.36 4.30 -11.31
C TRP A 24 1.74 4.41 -9.84
N PHE A 25 3.03 4.33 -9.53
CA PHE A 25 3.55 4.52 -8.16
C PHE A 25 3.13 5.88 -7.59
N ASP A 26 3.39 6.97 -8.32
CA ASP A 26 3.07 8.34 -7.91
C ASP A 26 1.56 8.50 -7.61
N ARG A 27 0.69 7.99 -8.50
CA ARG A 27 -0.78 8.01 -8.26
C ARG A 27 -1.19 7.21 -7.03
N THR A 28 -0.56 6.05 -6.82
CA THR A 28 -0.91 5.17 -5.71
C THR A 28 -0.48 5.79 -4.38
N ARG A 29 0.74 6.33 -4.30
CA ARG A 29 1.24 7.04 -3.11
C ARG A 29 0.45 8.30 -2.80
N ALA A 30 0.07 9.07 -3.83
CA ALA A 30 -0.81 10.23 -3.67
C ALA A 30 -2.18 9.85 -3.08
N ARG A 31 -2.77 8.73 -3.51
CA ARG A 31 -4.01 8.22 -2.93
C ARG A 31 -3.87 7.82 -1.47
N SER A 32 -2.75 7.19 -1.09
CA SER A 32 -2.47 6.90 0.33
C SER A 32 -2.35 8.17 1.16
N ALA A 33 -1.63 9.18 0.68
CA ALA A 33 -1.55 10.47 1.36
C ALA A 33 -2.94 11.10 1.56
N GLN A 34 -3.79 11.10 0.52
CA GLN A 34 -5.18 11.58 0.61
C GLN A 34 -5.97 10.84 1.69
N LEU A 35 -5.81 9.51 1.81
CA LEU A 35 -6.47 8.74 2.87
C LEU A 35 -6.03 9.18 4.27
N PHE A 36 -4.76 9.51 4.49
CA PHE A 36 -4.28 10.04 5.78
C PHE A 36 -4.67 11.51 6.03
N ASP A 37 -4.99 12.27 4.99
CA ASP A 37 -5.49 13.64 5.11
C ASP A 37 -7.01 13.71 5.35
N MET A 38 -7.72 12.56 5.28
CA MET A 38 -9.14 12.43 5.67
C MET A 38 -9.36 12.34 7.18
N ILE A 39 -8.31 12.28 8.00
CA ILE A 39 -8.44 12.06 9.45
C ILE A 39 -7.89 13.24 10.26
N ASP A 40 -8.57 13.53 11.36
CA ASP A 40 -8.12 14.52 12.34
C ASP A 40 -6.81 14.06 13.02
N ASP A 41 -5.90 15.00 13.30
CA ASP A 41 -4.63 14.73 13.97
C ASP A 41 -4.82 14.02 15.33
N ALA A 42 -5.92 14.30 16.04
CA ALA A 42 -6.26 13.63 17.30
C ALA A 42 -6.47 12.12 17.15
N ALA A 43 -6.81 11.64 15.94
CA ALA A 43 -6.97 10.21 15.67
C ALA A 43 -5.65 9.50 15.37
N TYR A 44 -4.55 10.21 15.11
CA TYR A 44 -3.36 9.65 14.47
C TYR A 44 -2.68 8.49 15.23
N TYR A 45 -2.76 8.49 16.56
CA TYR A 45 -2.25 7.40 17.40
C TYR A 45 -3.36 6.47 17.92
N SER A 46 -4.59 6.66 17.45
CA SER A 46 -5.72 5.81 17.80
C SER A 46 -5.68 4.48 17.04
N ARG A 47 -6.46 3.54 17.56
CA ARG A 47 -6.64 2.20 16.99
C ARG A 47 -8.14 1.98 16.74
N PRO A 48 -8.68 2.35 15.56
CA PRO A 48 -10.11 2.29 15.25
C PRO A 48 -10.69 0.86 15.29
N ILE A 49 -9.84 -0.15 15.10
CA ILE A 49 -10.19 -1.58 15.16
C ILE A 49 -9.21 -2.25 16.12
N ALA A 50 -9.71 -2.90 17.17
CA ALA A 50 -8.87 -3.47 18.23
C ALA A 50 -7.83 -4.49 17.71
N LEU A 51 -8.19 -5.29 16.70
CA LEU A 51 -7.29 -6.24 16.05
C LEU A 51 -6.50 -5.63 14.90
N ARG A 52 -6.27 -4.31 14.87
CA ARG A 52 -5.42 -3.62 13.89
C ARG A 52 -4.33 -2.82 14.58
N HIS A 53 -3.25 -2.50 13.89
CA HIS A 53 -2.26 -1.54 14.36
C HIS A 53 -2.84 -0.12 14.48
N PRO A 54 -2.22 0.79 15.26
CA PRO A 54 -2.64 2.19 15.28
C PRO A 54 -2.39 2.89 13.94
N ILE A 55 -3.06 3.99 13.67
CA ILE A 55 -3.00 4.70 12.38
C ILE A 55 -1.56 5.08 11.97
N VAL A 56 -0.76 5.60 12.90
CA VAL A 56 0.66 5.92 12.69
C VAL A 56 1.47 4.77 12.09
N PHE A 57 1.13 3.51 12.42
CA PHE A 57 1.82 2.35 11.87
C PHE A 57 1.65 2.32 10.35
N TYR A 58 0.43 2.50 9.84
CA TYR A 58 0.16 2.35 8.42
C TYR A 58 0.82 3.44 7.56
N GLU A 59 0.90 4.69 8.05
CA GLU A 59 1.53 5.78 7.27
C GLU A 59 3.03 5.51 7.06
N GLY A 60 3.72 4.96 8.08
CA GLY A 60 5.12 4.56 7.96
C GLY A 60 5.34 3.19 7.32
N HIS A 61 4.43 2.24 7.55
CA HIS A 61 4.51 0.85 7.07
C HIS A 61 4.50 0.74 5.57
N LEU A 62 3.63 1.50 4.91
CA LEU A 62 3.50 1.48 3.46
C LEU A 62 4.84 1.68 2.73
N PRO A 63 5.58 2.80 2.93
CA PRO A 63 6.89 2.96 2.32
C PRO A 63 7.97 2.06 2.94
N ALA A 64 7.91 1.73 4.24
CA ALA A 64 8.88 0.83 4.87
C ALA A 64 8.85 -0.59 4.29
N PHE A 65 7.66 -1.13 4.02
CA PHE A 65 7.52 -2.40 3.33
C PHE A 65 8.19 -2.35 1.96
N ALA A 66 7.89 -1.30 1.18
CA ALA A 66 8.45 -1.14 -0.15
C ALA A 66 9.98 -0.99 -0.14
N VAL A 67 10.53 -0.20 0.79
CA VAL A 67 11.99 -0.07 0.99
C VAL A 67 12.62 -1.41 1.36
N ASN A 68 12.04 -2.14 2.31
CA ASN A 68 12.56 -3.43 2.74
C ASN A 68 12.54 -4.49 1.61
N VAL A 69 11.51 -4.49 0.77
CA VAL A 69 11.34 -5.46 -0.31
C VAL A 69 12.17 -5.10 -1.54
N LEU A 70 12.01 -3.90 -2.09
CA LEU A 70 12.66 -3.52 -3.34
C LEU A 70 14.11 -3.07 -3.11
N ILE A 71 14.34 -2.12 -2.21
CA ILE A 71 15.66 -1.50 -2.03
C ILE A 71 16.62 -2.46 -1.33
N LYS A 72 16.23 -2.97 -0.17
CA LYS A 72 17.12 -3.79 0.68
C LYS A 72 17.26 -5.21 0.15
N LYS A 73 16.14 -5.94 0.00
CA LYS A 73 16.17 -7.34 -0.47
C LYS A 73 16.44 -7.47 -1.96
N GLY A 74 15.87 -6.60 -2.78
CA GLY A 74 16.03 -6.65 -4.24
C GLY A 74 17.35 -6.06 -4.71
N LEU A 75 17.57 -4.77 -4.45
CA LEU A 75 18.73 -4.04 -4.96
C LEU A 75 19.98 -4.18 -4.08
N GLY A 76 19.86 -4.73 -2.86
CA GLY A 76 20.98 -4.87 -1.93
C GLY A 76 21.53 -3.53 -1.42
N ARG A 77 20.71 -2.47 -1.46
CA ARG A 77 21.09 -1.10 -1.06
C ARG A 77 20.63 -0.80 0.37
N PRO A 78 21.28 0.15 1.07
CA PRO A 78 20.76 0.64 2.34
C PRO A 78 19.41 1.35 2.14
N GLY A 79 18.56 1.30 3.17
CA GLY A 79 17.31 2.04 3.23
C GLY A 79 17.51 3.52 3.57
N VAL A 80 16.48 4.14 4.15
CA VAL A 80 16.42 5.54 4.58
C VAL A 80 16.70 5.68 6.08
N ASP A 81 16.01 4.90 6.91
CA ASP A 81 16.13 4.95 8.38
C ASP A 81 15.84 3.54 8.93
N GLU A 82 16.91 2.84 9.30
CA GLU A 82 16.85 1.45 9.76
C GLU A 82 15.94 1.29 10.99
N ARG A 83 15.91 2.27 11.90
CA ARG A 83 15.07 2.21 13.10
C ARG A 83 13.60 2.30 12.73
N LEU A 84 13.22 3.23 11.84
CA LEU A 84 11.83 3.36 11.39
C LEU A 84 11.41 2.17 10.53
N GLU A 85 12.28 1.69 9.65
CA GLU A 85 12.03 0.51 8.82
C GLU A 85 11.77 -0.73 9.67
N GLN A 86 12.54 -0.93 10.75
CA GLN A 86 12.29 -2.03 11.70
C GLN A 86 11.00 -1.82 12.51
N LEU A 87 10.75 -0.59 12.96
CA LEU A 87 9.54 -0.25 13.72
C LEU A 87 8.27 -0.57 12.91
N PHE A 88 8.27 -0.21 11.63
CA PHE A 88 7.14 -0.36 10.73
C PHE A 88 7.11 -1.72 10.01
N ALA A 89 8.16 -2.55 10.08
CA ALA A 89 8.18 -3.92 9.54
C ALA A 89 7.53 -4.96 10.46
N ARG A 90 6.96 -4.55 11.60
CA ARG A 90 6.30 -5.48 12.53
C ARG A 90 5.14 -6.19 11.83
N GLY A 91 5.05 -7.51 12.06
CA GLY A 91 4.09 -8.38 11.40
C GLY A 91 2.62 -8.05 11.69
N ILE A 92 1.75 -8.69 10.91
CA ILE A 92 0.30 -8.48 10.94
C ILE A 92 -0.28 -8.88 12.31
N ASP A 93 -1.39 -8.21 12.59
CA ASP A 93 -2.15 -8.17 13.82
C ASP A 93 -2.31 -9.51 14.55
N PRO A 94 -2.22 -9.49 15.88
CA PRO A 94 -2.35 -10.70 16.68
C PRO A 94 -3.75 -11.31 16.58
N HIS A 95 -3.81 -12.65 16.67
CA HIS A 95 -5.04 -13.43 16.55
C HIS A 95 -6.01 -13.29 17.73
N THR A 96 -5.62 -12.64 18.82
CA THR A 96 -6.47 -12.42 20.00
C THR A 96 -6.39 -10.98 20.48
N GLN A 97 -7.47 -10.50 21.10
CA GLN A 97 -7.54 -9.15 21.63
C GLN A 97 -6.48 -8.91 22.73
N ASP A 98 -6.26 -9.88 23.62
CA ASP A 98 -5.23 -9.78 24.66
C ASP A 98 -3.82 -9.63 24.07
N ALA A 99 -3.52 -10.34 22.99
CA ALA A 99 -2.25 -10.20 22.30
C ALA A 99 -2.15 -8.83 21.60
N ALA A 100 -3.26 -8.30 21.07
CA ALA A 100 -3.33 -6.95 20.52
C ALA A 100 -3.05 -5.88 21.57
N GLU A 101 -3.61 -6.03 22.76
CA GLU A 101 -3.42 -5.11 23.87
C GLU A 101 -1.98 -5.16 24.41
N ARG A 102 -1.40 -6.35 24.54
CA ARG A 102 0.02 -6.49 24.92
C ARG A 102 0.95 -5.80 23.92
N THR A 103 0.75 -6.02 22.62
CA THR A 103 1.55 -5.35 21.58
C THR A 103 1.34 -3.84 21.60
N ALA A 104 0.10 -3.36 21.72
CA ALA A 104 -0.18 -1.93 21.79
C ALA A 104 0.50 -1.27 23.00
N ASN A 105 0.43 -1.90 24.18
CA ASN A 105 1.07 -1.38 25.39
C ASN A 105 2.61 -1.37 25.29
N ALA A 106 3.21 -2.44 24.75
CA ALA A 106 4.66 -2.53 24.60
C ALA A 106 5.22 -1.52 23.57
N THR A 107 4.40 -1.07 22.62
CA THR A 107 4.86 -0.24 21.50
C THR A 107 4.43 1.21 21.59
N ARG A 108 3.55 1.57 22.53
CA ARG A 108 2.98 2.92 22.66
C ARG A 108 4.03 4.02 22.76
N ALA A 109 5.09 3.79 23.53
CA ALA A 109 6.17 4.76 23.74
C ALA A 109 7.17 4.83 22.57
N LEU A 110 7.03 3.95 21.56
CA LEU A 110 7.96 3.84 20.44
C LEU A 110 7.48 4.60 19.20
N TRP A 111 6.24 5.09 19.18
CA TRP A 111 5.69 5.72 17.99
C TRP A 111 6.33 7.10 17.75
N PRO A 112 6.90 7.33 16.55
CA PRO A 112 7.49 8.61 16.18
C PRO A 112 6.41 9.68 16.02
N THR A 113 6.84 10.95 15.99
CA THR A 113 5.92 12.05 15.70
C THR A 113 5.39 11.98 14.27
N ARG A 114 4.18 12.47 14.00
CA ARG A 114 3.64 12.56 12.62
C ARG A 114 4.58 13.29 11.67
N ALA A 115 5.27 14.34 12.14
CA ALA A 115 6.26 15.07 11.35
C ALA A 115 7.47 14.19 10.96
N GLU A 116 7.97 13.39 11.90
CA GLU A 116 9.05 12.42 11.65
C GLU A 116 8.62 11.33 10.67
N VAL A 117 7.40 10.80 10.79
CA VAL A 117 6.84 9.85 9.83
C VAL A 117 6.73 10.47 8.44
N LYS A 118 6.16 11.67 8.31
CA LYS A 118 6.04 12.37 7.02
C LYS A 118 7.41 12.65 6.39
N ALA A 119 8.41 13.01 7.19
CA ALA A 119 9.78 13.20 6.72
C ALA A 119 10.41 11.89 6.20
N TYR A 120 10.16 10.78 6.89
CA TYR A 120 10.59 9.45 6.43
C TYR A 120 9.87 9.03 5.14
N VAL A 121 8.54 9.18 5.08
CA VAL A 121 7.70 8.88 3.91
C VAL A 121 8.22 9.63 2.68
N ALA A 122 8.48 10.93 2.78
CA ALA A 122 8.97 11.72 1.66
C ALA A 122 10.33 11.22 1.12
N LYS A 123 11.25 10.86 2.02
CA LYS A 123 12.57 10.31 1.64
C LYS A 123 12.46 8.92 1.03
N ALA A 124 11.61 8.06 1.59
CA ALA A 124 11.38 6.72 1.10
C ALA A 124 10.70 6.73 -0.28
N ASP A 125 9.69 7.58 -0.47
CA ASP A 125 9.01 7.75 -1.75
C ASP A 125 9.97 8.27 -2.83
N ALA A 126 10.85 9.22 -2.50
CA ALA A 126 11.89 9.68 -3.43
C ALA A 126 12.87 8.56 -3.82
N LEU A 127 13.33 7.76 -2.85
CA LEU A 127 14.24 6.63 -3.07
C LEU A 127 13.59 5.54 -3.93
N LEU A 128 12.34 5.18 -3.63
CA LEU A 128 11.58 4.18 -4.37
C LEU A 128 11.30 4.64 -5.80
N ARG A 129 10.89 5.90 -5.96
CA ARG A 129 10.64 6.49 -7.28
C ARG A 129 11.88 6.49 -8.15
N ASP A 130 13.03 6.87 -7.60
CA ASP A 130 14.32 6.80 -8.29
C ASP A 130 14.66 5.36 -8.71
N ALA A 131 14.53 4.40 -7.79
CA ALA A 131 14.77 3.00 -8.10
C ALA A 131 13.85 2.48 -9.22
N LEU A 132 12.54 2.77 -9.16
CA LEU A 132 11.58 2.37 -10.17
C LEU A 132 11.86 2.99 -11.55
N ALA A 133 12.45 4.18 -11.59
CA ALA A 133 12.80 4.86 -12.83
C ALA A 133 14.11 4.32 -13.44
N ASN A 134 15.11 4.08 -12.60
CA ASN A 134 16.51 4.02 -13.05
C ASN A 134 17.22 2.68 -12.82
N GLU A 135 16.67 1.79 -11.99
CA GLU A 135 17.37 0.56 -11.58
C GLU A 135 17.01 -0.69 -12.41
N THR A 136 17.83 -1.73 -12.23
CA THR A 136 17.53 -3.05 -12.79
C THR A 136 16.48 -3.76 -11.94
N LEU A 137 15.22 -3.75 -12.41
CA LEU A 137 14.08 -4.31 -11.69
C LEU A 137 13.81 -5.80 -11.96
N VAL A 138 14.54 -6.41 -12.91
CA VAL A 138 14.40 -7.82 -13.27
C VAL A 138 15.77 -8.49 -13.26
N ARG A 139 15.96 -9.47 -12.38
CA ARG A 139 17.20 -10.22 -12.22
C ARG A 139 16.92 -11.68 -11.89
N ALA A 140 17.43 -12.60 -12.69
CA ALA A 140 17.18 -14.03 -12.50
C ALA A 140 17.88 -14.59 -11.24
N ASP A 141 19.02 -13.99 -10.87
CA ASP A 141 19.88 -14.38 -9.75
C ASP A 141 19.41 -13.85 -8.39
N VAL A 142 18.52 -12.86 -8.37
CA VAL A 142 17.93 -12.31 -7.14
C VAL A 142 16.48 -12.78 -7.03
N PRO A 143 16.12 -13.65 -6.07
CA PRO A 143 14.79 -14.26 -6.00
C PRO A 143 13.64 -13.25 -6.08
N VAL A 144 13.69 -12.17 -5.29
CA VAL A 144 12.61 -11.16 -5.27
C VAL A 144 12.56 -10.27 -6.52
N LEU A 145 13.61 -10.25 -7.35
CA LEU A 145 13.60 -9.53 -8.63
C LEU A 145 13.37 -10.48 -9.81
N ARG A 146 13.18 -11.77 -9.56
CA ARG A 146 12.82 -12.72 -10.61
C ARG A 146 11.51 -12.25 -11.21
N THR A 147 11.49 -12.09 -12.53
CA THR A 147 10.34 -11.55 -13.28
C THR A 147 9.77 -10.23 -12.76
N GLY A 148 10.53 -9.47 -11.95
CA GLY A 148 10.08 -8.23 -11.30
C GLY A 148 9.09 -8.40 -10.13
N GLU A 149 9.07 -9.57 -9.48
CA GLU A 149 8.16 -9.90 -8.35
C GLU A 149 8.10 -8.82 -7.27
N ALA A 150 9.23 -8.22 -6.87
CA ALA A 150 9.29 -7.18 -5.86
C ALA A 150 8.48 -5.95 -6.27
N VAL A 151 8.52 -5.54 -7.55
CA VAL A 151 7.81 -4.36 -8.04
C VAL A 151 6.30 -4.57 -7.93
N PHE A 152 5.81 -5.72 -8.40
CA PHE A 152 4.38 -6.04 -8.30
C PHE A 152 3.95 -6.20 -6.84
N THR A 153 4.76 -6.88 -6.03
CA THR A 153 4.50 -7.08 -4.60
C THR A 153 4.31 -5.74 -3.86
N ILE A 154 5.19 -4.75 -4.09
CA ILE A 154 5.07 -3.47 -3.38
C ILE A 154 3.86 -2.65 -3.85
N ILE A 155 3.48 -2.74 -5.14
CA ILE A 155 2.33 -2.04 -5.70
C ILE A 155 1.01 -2.66 -5.21
N GLU A 156 0.92 -3.99 -5.22
CA GLU A 156 -0.27 -4.71 -4.75
C GLU A 156 -0.44 -4.56 -3.24
N HIS A 157 0.65 -4.65 -2.49
CA HIS A 157 0.64 -4.44 -1.04
C HIS A 157 0.09 -3.06 -0.66
N GLU A 158 0.53 -2.00 -1.35
CA GLU A 158 0.02 -0.65 -1.15
C GLU A 158 -1.50 -0.59 -1.35
N ALA A 159 -2.02 -1.17 -2.44
CA ALA A 159 -3.45 -1.21 -2.74
C ALA A 159 -4.26 -1.99 -1.69
N MET A 160 -3.76 -3.15 -1.23
CA MET A 160 -4.36 -3.93 -0.15
C MET A 160 -4.44 -3.13 1.16
N HIS A 161 -3.40 -2.33 1.45
CA HIS A 161 -3.40 -1.49 2.63
C HIS A 161 -4.27 -0.24 2.49
N GLN A 162 -4.49 0.28 1.28
CA GLN A 162 -5.49 1.32 1.04
C GLN A 162 -6.91 0.82 1.33
N GLU A 163 -7.26 -0.40 0.89
CA GLU A 163 -8.52 -1.04 1.29
C GLU A 163 -8.59 -1.18 2.81
N THR A 164 -7.44 -1.48 3.44
CA THR A 164 -7.34 -1.54 4.89
C THR A 164 -7.68 -0.24 5.60
N LEU A 165 -7.10 0.85 5.13
CA LEU A 165 -7.37 2.17 5.67
C LEU A 165 -8.84 2.54 5.52
N LEU A 166 -9.49 2.17 4.42
CA LEU A 166 -10.92 2.45 4.21
C LEU A 166 -11.82 1.78 5.25
N TYR A 167 -11.59 0.50 5.59
CA TYR A 167 -12.36 -0.12 6.66
C TYR A 167 -12.02 0.47 8.04
N MET A 168 -10.78 0.92 8.27
CA MET A 168 -10.42 1.62 9.50
C MET A 168 -11.15 2.97 9.59
N TRP A 169 -11.24 3.71 8.50
CA TRP A 169 -11.94 5.00 8.44
C TRP A 169 -13.42 4.81 8.63
N HIS A 170 -14.00 3.73 8.11
CA HIS A 170 -15.39 3.39 8.39
C HIS A 170 -15.64 3.25 9.90
N ARG A 171 -14.71 2.64 10.64
CA ARG A 171 -14.80 2.40 12.09
C ARG A 171 -14.41 3.60 12.96
N LEU A 172 -13.80 4.63 12.38
CA LEU A 172 -13.48 5.87 13.10
C LEU A 172 -14.77 6.68 13.36
N PRO A 173 -14.92 7.32 14.54
CA PRO A 173 -16.01 8.27 14.79
C PRO A 173 -16.08 9.36 13.72
N HIS A 174 -17.29 9.74 13.30
CA HIS A 174 -17.48 10.73 12.24
C HIS A 174 -16.81 12.08 12.56
N ALA A 175 -16.83 12.50 13.83
CA ALA A 175 -16.21 13.76 14.27
C ALA A 175 -14.68 13.81 14.11
N LEU A 176 -14.03 12.69 13.85
CA LEU A 176 -12.58 12.59 13.62
C LEU A 176 -12.24 12.45 12.12
N LYS A 177 -13.22 12.62 11.22
CA LYS A 177 -13.04 12.58 9.77
C LYS A 177 -13.14 13.99 9.20
N LEU A 178 -12.19 14.34 8.35
CA LEU A 178 -12.11 15.62 7.68
C LEU A 178 -12.66 15.50 6.25
N ALA A 179 -13.40 16.52 5.82
CA ALA A 179 -13.92 16.61 4.46
C ALA A 179 -12.79 16.83 3.41
N SER A 180 -11.62 17.31 3.86
CA SER A 180 -10.47 17.70 3.04
C SER A 180 -9.80 16.57 2.25
N GLY A 181 -10.18 15.30 2.48
CA GLY A 181 -9.61 14.17 1.74
C GLY A 181 -10.53 13.56 0.68
N VAL A 182 -11.78 14.03 0.54
CA VAL A 182 -12.63 13.57 -0.58
C VAL A 182 -12.04 14.15 -1.86
N ALA A 183 -11.50 13.28 -2.73
CA ALA A 183 -10.99 13.70 -4.03
C ALA A 183 -12.06 14.52 -4.78
N ASP A 184 -11.67 15.67 -5.32
CA ASP A 184 -12.54 16.48 -6.17
C ASP A 184 -13.20 15.59 -7.24
N GLY A 185 -14.53 15.54 -7.22
CA GLY A 185 -15.32 14.76 -8.17
C GLY A 185 -15.82 13.40 -7.69
N TYR A 186 -15.50 12.94 -6.47
CA TYR A 186 -16.22 11.80 -5.89
C TYR A 186 -17.62 12.23 -5.44
N ALA A 187 -18.63 11.83 -6.21
CA ALA A 187 -20.01 11.84 -5.78
C ALA A 187 -20.51 10.38 -5.76
N PRO A 188 -21.09 9.89 -4.66
CA PRO A 188 -21.70 8.57 -4.66
C PRO A 188 -22.76 8.53 -5.76
N TRP A 189 -22.71 7.52 -6.62
CA TRP A 189 -23.75 7.34 -7.64
C TRP A 189 -25.05 6.97 -6.94
N ALA A 190 -25.88 7.98 -6.67
CA ALA A 190 -27.18 7.85 -6.02
C ALA A 190 -28.35 7.74 -7.03
N GLY A 191 -28.04 7.69 -8.33
CA GLY A 191 -29.01 7.57 -9.41
C GLY A 191 -29.11 6.13 -9.92
N GLY A 192 -30.23 5.83 -10.61
CA GLY A 192 -30.45 4.53 -11.26
C GLY A 192 -31.44 3.63 -10.52
N ARG A 193 -31.93 2.61 -11.22
CA ARG A 193 -32.78 1.57 -10.64
C ARG A 193 -31.89 0.62 -9.85
N ALA A 194 -32.33 0.22 -8.64
CA ALA A 194 -31.63 -0.82 -7.89
C ALA A 194 -31.43 -2.07 -8.77
N PRO A 195 -30.25 -2.70 -8.74
CA PRO A 195 -30.00 -3.88 -9.56
C PRO A 195 -31.01 -4.98 -9.24
N GLU A 196 -31.65 -5.53 -10.26
CA GLU A 196 -32.53 -6.68 -10.10
C GLU A 196 -31.69 -7.95 -9.91
N ARG A 197 -32.17 -8.86 -9.04
CA ARG A 197 -31.53 -10.18 -8.91
C ARG A 197 -31.69 -10.94 -10.22
N ALA A 198 -30.58 -11.28 -10.85
CA ALA A 198 -30.53 -12.13 -12.03
C ALA A 198 -29.62 -13.33 -11.77
N VAL A 199 -29.89 -14.45 -12.46
CA VAL A 199 -29.06 -15.65 -12.45
C VAL A 199 -28.40 -15.76 -13.82
N ALA A 200 -27.07 -15.92 -13.84
CA ALA A 200 -26.35 -16.23 -15.07
C ALA A 200 -26.01 -17.72 -15.09
N ARG A 201 -26.22 -18.37 -16.25
CA ARG A 201 -25.74 -19.74 -16.46
C ARG A 201 -24.25 -19.69 -16.76
N VAL A 202 -23.43 -20.31 -15.91
CA VAL A 202 -22.03 -20.59 -16.23
C VAL A 202 -22.02 -21.98 -16.87
N PRO A 203 -21.72 -22.10 -18.18
CA PRO A 203 -21.65 -23.40 -18.85
C PRO A 203 -20.65 -24.33 -18.14
N GLU A 204 -20.89 -25.64 -18.23
CA GLU A 204 -19.91 -26.63 -17.81
C GLU A 204 -18.64 -26.56 -18.67
N GLY A 205 -17.50 -26.85 -18.05
CA GLY A 205 -16.16 -26.91 -18.63
C GLY A 205 -15.26 -27.78 -17.76
#